data_AF-A0A6A2Y900-F1
#
_entry.id   AF-A0A6A2Y900-F1
#
_cell.length_a   1.000
_cell.length_b   1.000
_cell.length_c   1.000
_cell.angle_alpha   90.00
_cell.angle_beta   90.00
_cell.angle_gamma   90.00
#
_symmetry.space_group_name_H-M   'P 1'
#
loop_
_entity.id
_entity.type
_entity.pdbx_description
1 polymer ?
#
loop_
_entity_poly.entity_id
_entity_poly.type
_entity_poly.pdbx_seq_one_letter_code
_entity_poly.pdbx_strand_id
1 'polypeptide(L)'
;MKPKKEEKVGLAEAITSSILSTGRIDLQRKLFCSIQLIGGVALTDGLIPAVEERVLHTIPSNEAIHTVEVLQSRTNPTFVAWKGGAILGVLDFGRDAWVHRDDWIRNGIHIGSGRKYKDSYFLQAQAMCYINS
;
A
#
# COMPACT_ATOMS: atom_id res chain seq x y z
N MET A 1 4.24 14.56 -25.52
CA MET A 1 4.64 13.42 -24.68
C MET A 1 3.83 12.22 -25.15
N LYS A 2 4.43 11.20 -25.78
CA LYS A 2 3.67 10.00 -26.19
C LYS A 2 3.22 9.28 -24.92
N PRO A 3 1.95 8.86 -24.79
CA PRO A 3 1.53 8.08 -23.64
C PRO A 3 2.41 6.83 -23.56
N LYS A 4 3.03 6.62 -22.41
CA LYS A 4 3.77 5.40 -22.13
C LYS A 4 2.78 4.25 -22.34
N LYS A 5 3.11 3.31 -23.23
CA LYS A 5 2.27 2.14 -23.47
C LYS A 5 2.04 1.48 -22.11
N GLU A 6 0.79 1.37 -21.67
CA GLU A 6 0.49 0.67 -20.41
C GLU A 6 0.90 -0.77 -20.56
N GLU A 7 2.04 -1.10 -19.97
CA GLU A 7 2.52 -2.47 -19.88
C GLU A 7 1.63 -3.19 -18.88
N LYS A 8 0.77 -4.07 -19.38
CA LYS A 8 -0.16 -4.84 -18.55
C LYS A 8 0.61 -5.98 -17.90
N VAL A 9 1.14 -5.71 -16.71
CA VAL A 9 1.82 -6.69 -15.87
C VAL A 9 0.78 -7.57 -15.15
N GLY A 10 1.06 -8.88 -15.05
CA GLY A 10 0.20 -9.81 -14.31
C GLY A 10 0.23 -9.55 -12.81
N LEU A 11 -0.83 -9.94 -12.07
CA LEU A 11 -0.91 -9.68 -10.62
C LEU A 11 0.29 -10.23 -9.84
N ALA A 12 0.72 -11.46 -10.11
CA ALA A 12 1.84 -12.08 -9.41
C ALA A 12 3.18 -11.35 -9.67
N GLU A 13 3.41 -10.94 -10.92
CA GLU A 13 4.59 -10.17 -11.32
C GLU A 13 4.57 -8.76 -10.73
N ALA A 14 3.41 -8.12 -10.68
CA ALA A 14 3.25 -6.81 -10.06
C ALA A 14 3.52 -6.87 -8.54
N ILE A 15 3.01 -7.88 -7.84
CA ILE A 15 3.28 -8.11 -6.41
C ILE A 15 4.79 -8.33 -6.19
N THR A 16 5.39 -9.26 -6.95
CA THR A 16 6.80 -9.63 -6.80
C THR A 16 7.71 -8.44 -7.06
N SER A 17 7.52 -7.74 -8.17
CA SER A 17 8.30 -6.55 -8.53
C SER A 17 8.15 -5.43 -7.49
N SER A 18 6.93 -5.19 -6.99
CA SER A 18 6.66 -4.21 -5.94
C SER A 18 7.42 -4.54 -4.65
N ILE A 19 7.34 -5.77 -4.16
CA ILE A 19 8.02 -6.17 -2.92
C ILE A 19 9.54 -6.13 -3.11
N LEU A 20 10.07 -6.67 -4.21
CA LEU A 20 11.51 -6.66 -4.47
C LEU A 20 12.07 -5.23 -4.58
N SER A 21 11.28 -4.29 -5.13
CA SER A 21 11.70 -2.89 -5.22
C SER A 21 12.05 -2.25 -3.87
N THR A 22 11.57 -2.78 -2.75
CA THR A 22 11.87 -2.26 -1.40
C THR A 22 13.35 -2.37 -0.99
N GLY A 23 14.16 -3.17 -1.69
CA GLY A 23 15.62 -3.26 -1.55
C GLY A 23 16.17 -3.86 -0.24
N ARG A 24 15.32 -4.08 0.79
CA ARG A 24 15.74 -4.61 2.08
C ARG A 24 15.21 -6.03 2.28
N ILE A 25 16.11 -7.02 2.29
CA ILE A 25 15.75 -8.45 2.34
C ILE A 25 14.84 -8.82 3.53
N ASP A 26 15.11 -8.27 4.72
CA ASP A 26 14.29 -8.55 5.91
C ASP A 26 12.86 -7.99 5.79
N LEU A 27 12.71 -6.87 5.09
CA LEU A 27 11.41 -6.27 4.80
C LEU A 27 10.69 -7.06 3.71
N GLN A 28 11.39 -7.43 2.64
CA GLN A 28 10.84 -8.26 1.56
C GLN A 28 10.27 -9.56 2.12
N ARG A 29 11.01 -10.28 2.96
CA ARG A 29 10.55 -11.50 3.63
C ARG A 29 9.25 -11.29 4.40
N LYS A 30 9.17 -10.20 5.19
CA LYS A 30 7.95 -9.86 5.93
C LYS A 30 6.76 -9.56 5.01
N LEU A 31 7.01 -8.87 3.90
CA LEU A 31 5.96 -8.50 2.94
C LEU A 31 5.45 -9.72 2.16
N PHE A 32 6.33 -10.63 1.73
CA PHE A 32 5.91 -11.88 1.07
C PHE A 32 5.10 -12.78 2.01
N CYS A 33 5.37 -12.76 3.32
CA CYS A 33 4.57 -13.48 4.33
C CYS A 33 3.36 -12.69 4.86
N SER A 34 3.00 -11.55 4.27
CA SER A 34 1.92 -10.70 4.78
C SER A 34 1.13 -10.04 3.64
N ILE A 35 0.76 -10.83 2.64
CA ILE A 35 -0.03 -10.35 1.50
C ILE A 35 -1.51 -10.41 1.88
N GLN A 36 -2.26 -9.33 1.67
CA GLN A 36 -3.71 -9.31 1.88
C GLN A 36 -4.44 -8.93 0.59
N LEU A 37 -5.40 -9.77 0.18
CA LEU A 37 -6.30 -9.47 -0.92
C LEU A 37 -7.57 -8.78 -0.39
N ILE A 38 -7.87 -7.60 -0.91
CA ILE A 38 -9.06 -6.80 -0.54
C ILE A 38 -9.84 -6.39 -1.79
N GLY A 39 -11.05 -5.87 -1.60
CA GLY A 39 -11.95 -5.48 -2.69
C GLY A 39 -12.84 -6.63 -3.18
N GLY A 40 -13.66 -6.36 -4.21
CA GLY A 40 -14.67 -7.31 -4.71
C GLY A 40 -14.08 -8.60 -5.28
N VAL A 41 -12.96 -8.50 -6.00
CA VAL A 41 -12.29 -9.65 -6.63
C VAL A 41 -11.73 -10.62 -5.59
N ALA A 42 -11.45 -10.16 -4.37
CA ALA A 42 -10.98 -11.04 -3.29
C ALA A 42 -12.05 -12.06 -2.82
N LEU A 43 -13.31 -11.93 -3.26
CA LEU A 43 -14.37 -12.91 -3.03
C LEU A 43 -14.35 -14.08 -4.02
N THR A 44 -13.45 -14.08 -5.02
CA THR A 44 -13.32 -15.19 -5.97
C THR A 44 -12.74 -16.42 -5.27
N ASP A 45 -13.49 -17.52 -5.32
CA ASP A 45 -13.06 -18.80 -4.76
C ASP A 45 -11.75 -19.27 -5.39
N GLY A 46 -10.84 -19.79 -4.55
CA GLY A 46 -9.53 -20.26 -4.97
C GLY A 46 -8.52 -19.17 -5.32
N LEU A 47 -8.88 -17.88 -5.24
CA LEU A 47 -7.94 -16.80 -5.57
C LEU A 47 -6.74 -16.75 -4.64
N ILE A 48 -6.95 -16.95 -3.33
CA ILE A 48 -5.88 -16.93 -2.32
C ILE A 48 -4.79 -17.97 -2.64
N PRO A 49 -5.08 -19.28 -2.73
CA PRO A 49 -4.05 -20.27 -3.05
C PRO A 49 -3.45 -20.06 -4.44
N ALA A 50 -4.24 -19.59 -5.43
CA ALA A 50 -3.72 -19.30 -6.76
C ALA A 50 -2.72 -18.12 -6.77
N VAL A 51 -2.95 -17.08 -5.96
CA VAL A 51 -2.01 -15.95 -5.84
C VAL A 51 -0.76 -16.40 -5.09
N GLU A 52 -0.90 -17.15 -4.00
CA GLU A 52 0.23 -17.64 -3.21
C GLU A 52 1.21 -18.46 -4.06
N GLU A 53 0.69 -19.46 -4.80
CA GLU A 53 1.47 -20.29 -5.70
C GLU A 53 2.15 -19.47 -6.80
N ARG A 54 1.40 -18.59 -7.48
CA ARG A 54 1.93 -17.83 -8.62
C ARG A 54 2.97 -16.79 -8.21
N VAL A 55 2.77 -16.13 -7.07
CA VAL A 55 3.76 -15.19 -6.52
C VAL A 55 5.03 -15.95 -6.16
N LEU A 56 4.93 -17.08 -5.47
CA LEU A 56 6.10 -17.90 -5.13
C LEU A 56 6.91 -18.30 -6.37
N HIS A 57 6.23 -18.74 -7.44
CA HIS A 57 6.89 -19.09 -8.71
C HIS A 57 7.48 -17.91 -9.48
N THR A 58 7.05 -16.68 -9.20
CA THR A 58 7.56 -15.47 -9.88
C THR A 58 8.82 -14.91 -9.20
N ILE A 59 9.10 -15.31 -7.95
CA ILE A 59 10.29 -14.86 -7.22
C ILE A 59 11.56 -15.42 -7.90
N PRO A 60 12.54 -14.57 -8.26
CA PRO A 60 13.81 -15.03 -8.82
C PRO A 60 14.54 -15.99 -7.86
N SER A 61 15.11 -17.08 -8.39
CA SER A 61 15.74 -18.13 -7.57
C SER A 61 16.99 -17.69 -6.81
N ASN A 62 17.58 -16.55 -7.17
CA ASN A 62 18.69 -15.92 -6.44
C ASN A 62 18.23 -15.15 -5.19
N GLU A 63 16.94 -14.91 -5.02
CA GLU A 63 16.40 -14.27 -3.82
C GLU A 63 16.31 -15.27 -2.67
N ALA A 64 16.74 -14.86 -1.48
CA ALA A 64 16.68 -15.70 -0.27
C ALA A 64 15.28 -15.69 0.37
N ILE A 65 14.25 -15.91 -0.45
CA ILE A 65 12.83 -15.84 -0.10
C ILE A 65 12.17 -17.13 -0.59
N HIS A 66 11.68 -17.93 0.36
CA HIS A 66 11.17 -19.29 0.08
C HIS A 66 9.72 -19.49 0.52
N THR A 67 9.08 -18.45 1.02
CA THR A 67 7.74 -18.52 1.58
C THR A 67 6.97 -17.29 1.13
N VAL A 68 5.73 -17.54 0.73
CA VAL A 68 4.73 -16.54 0.44
C VAL A 68 3.49 -16.94 1.24
N GLU A 69 2.85 -15.97 1.88
CA GLU A 69 1.62 -16.21 2.63
C GLU A 69 0.59 -15.17 2.22
N VAL A 70 -0.54 -15.64 1.67
CA VAL A 70 -1.68 -14.79 1.34
C VAL A 70 -2.72 -14.94 2.45
N LEU A 71 -2.83 -13.88 3.27
CA LEU A 71 -3.65 -13.86 4.47
C LEU A 71 -5.14 -13.88 4.12
N GLN A 72 -5.85 -14.85 4.70
CA GLN A 72 -7.30 -14.88 4.67
C GLN A 72 -7.87 -13.63 5.36
N SER A 73 -8.73 -12.89 4.66
CA SER A 73 -9.40 -11.75 5.26
C SER A 73 -10.31 -12.20 6.40
N ARG A 74 -10.13 -11.62 7.59
CA ARG A 74 -10.96 -11.87 8.79
C ARG A 74 -12.35 -11.25 8.73
N THR A 75 -12.59 -10.39 7.74
CA THR A 75 -13.88 -9.74 7.51
C THR A 75 -14.16 -9.68 6.01
N ASN A 76 -15.37 -9.23 5.62
CA ASN A 76 -15.69 -9.05 4.21
C ASN A 76 -14.64 -8.13 3.53
N PRO A 77 -13.86 -8.65 2.55
CA PRO A 77 -12.76 -7.92 1.91
C PRO A 77 -13.20 -6.65 1.18
N THR A 78 -14.49 -6.50 0.84
CA THR A 78 -15.01 -5.27 0.21
C THR A 78 -15.08 -4.08 1.15
N PHE A 79 -15.10 -4.33 2.47
CA PHE A 79 -15.25 -3.29 3.49
C PHE A 79 -13.96 -3.04 4.30
N VAL A 80 -12.90 -3.83 4.09
CA VAL A 80 -11.66 -3.73 4.89
C VAL A 80 -11.07 -2.31 4.84
N ALA A 81 -10.94 -1.73 3.64
CA ALA A 81 -10.41 -0.38 3.48
C ALA A 81 -11.28 0.68 4.17
N TRP A 82 -12.61 0.55 4.10
CA TRP A 82 -13.55 1.48 4.73
C TRP A 82 -13.48 1.42 6.26
N LYS A 83 -13.41 0.20 6.83
CA LYS A 83 -13.20 -0.01 8.26
C LYS A 83 -11.87 0.56 8.72
N GLY A 84 -10.80 0.33 7.95
CA GLY A 84 -9.49 0.94 8.21
C GLY A 84 -9.53 2.46 8.21
N GLY A 85 -10.27 3.06 7.28
CA GLY A 85 -10.50 4.51 7.23
C GLY A 85 -11.24 5.05 8.45
N ALA A 86 -12.27 4.35 8.92
CA ALA A 86 -12.98 4.72 10.15
C ALA A 86 -12.08 4.67 11.39
N ILE A 87 -11.22 3.63 11.50
CA ILE A 87 -10.23 3.52 12.57
C ILE A 87 -9.20 4.65 12.46
N LEU A 88 -8.62 4.87 11.28
CA LEU A 88 -7.68 5.96 11.03
C LEU A 88 -8.28 7.33 11.39
N GLY A 89 -9.59 7.48 11.20
CA GLY A 89 -10.38 8.65 11.56
C GLY A 89 -10.26 9.07 13.03
N VAL A 90 -10.09 8.10 13.93
CA VAL A 90 -10.11 8.31 15.39
C VAL A 90 -8.76 8.10 16.05
N LEU A 91 -7.75 7.62 15.32
CA LEU A 91 -6.40 7.46 15.85
C LEU A 91 -5.78 8.83 16.16
N ASP A 92 -5.16 8.94 17.34
CA ASP A 92 -4.51 10.15 17.80
C ASP A 92 -3.41 10.65 16.85
N PHE A 93 -2.73 9.73 16.15
CA PHE A 93 -1.78 10.01 15.07
C PHE A 93 -2.39 10.83 13.92
N GLY A 94 -3.69 10.69 13.67
CA GLY A 94 -4.39 11.41 12.61
C GLY A 94 -4.65 12.88 12.92
N ARG A 95 -4.62 13.31 14.21
CA ARG A 95 -5.06 14.66 14.60
C ARG A 95 -4.30 15.78 13.90
N ASP A 96 -2.98 15.65 13.76
CA ASP A 96 -2.13 16.63 13.08
C ASP A 96 -2.06 16.39 11.56
N ALA A 97 -2.58 15.26 11.08
CA ALA A 97 -2.63 14.91 9.67
C ALA A 97 -3.87 15.44 8.93
N TRP A 98 -4.85 16.01 9.64
CA TRP A 98 -6.03 16.63 9.03
C TRP A 98 -5.75 18.02 8.48
N VAL A 99 -6.30 18.28 7.28
CA VAL A 99 -6.34 19.63 6.72
C VAL A 99 -7.52 20.35 7.35
N HIS A 100 -7.27 21.48 8.01
CA HIS A 100 -8.35 22.25 8.61
C HIS A 100 -8.97 23.20 7.58
N ARG A 101 -10.25 23.57 7.79
CA ARG A 101 -10.97 24.53 6.94
C ARG A 101 -10.19 25.83 6.73
N ASP A 102 -9.60 26.35 7.79
CA ASP A 102 -8.83 27.59 7.76
C ASP A 102 -7.56 27.47 6.93
N ASP A 103 -6.90 26.29 6.97
CA ASP A 103 -5.75 26.01 6.12
C ASP A 103 -6.17 26.02 4.64
N TRP A 104 -7.33 25.43 4.33
CA TRP A 104 -7.86 25.37 2.97
C TRP A 104 -8.26 26.74 2.40
N ILE A 105 -9.00 27.55 3.17
CA ILE A 105 -9.58 28.79 2.65
C ILE A 105 -8.56 29.93 2.58
N ARG A 106 -7.56 29.98 3.47
CA ARG A 106 -6.63 31.12 3.52
C ARG A 106 -5.65 31.13 2.34
N ASN A 107 -5.15 29.97 1.92
CA ASN A 107 -4.25 29.86 0.76
C ASN A 107 -4.06 28.40 0.27
N GLY A 108 -5.01 27.50 0.57
CA GLY A 108 -4.91 26.09 0.22
C GLY A 108 -3.72 25.36 0.82
N ILE A 109 -3.45 24.16 0.29
CA ILE A 109 -2.38 23.28 0.76
C ILE A 109 -1.09 23.54 -0.03
N HIS A 110 -0.04 23.97 0.66
CA HIS A 110 1.30 24.16 0.13
C HIS A 110 2.38 23.82 1.18
N ILE A 111 3.63 23.70 0.74
CA ILE A 111 4.79 23.53 1.62
C ILE A 111 4.84 24.73 2.57
N GLY A 112 5.00 24.49 3.88
CA GLY A 112 4.96 25.52 4.91
C GLY A 112 3.56 25.94 5.36
N SER A 113 2.49 25.34 4.81
CA SER A 113 1.10 25.72 5.12
C SER A 113 0.48 24.92 6.27
N GLY A 114 -0.48 25.56 6.93
CA GLY A 114 -1.29 24.96 7.98
C GLY A 114 -0.47 24.34 9.11
N ARG A 115 -1.10 23.46 9.90
CA ARG A 115 -0.37 22.70 10.93
C ARG A 115 0.39 21.53 10.34
N LYS A 116 -0.24 20.83 9.38
CA LYS A 116 0.30 19.59 8.80
C LYS A 116 1.60 19.78 8.02
N TYR A 117 1.71 20.84 7.23
CA TYR A 117 2.85 21.03 6.31
C TYR A 117 3.79 22.15 6.74
N LYS A 118 3.62 22.70 7.95
CA LYS A 118 4.40 23.84 8.47
C LYS A 118 5.91 23.64 8.34
N ASP A 119 6.38 22.47 8.74
CA ASP A 119 7.81 22.11 8.74
C ASP A 119 8.13 21.03 7.68
N SER A 120 7.21 20.80 6.74
CA SER A 120 7.38 19.81 5.68
C SER A 120 8.05 20.41 4.46
N TYR A 121 8.99 19.67 3.86
CA TYR A 121 9.62 20.02 2.58
C TYR A 121 8.84 19.52 1.35
N PHE A 122 7.82 18.69 1.56
CA PHE A 122 7.03 18.09 0.49
C PHE A 122 5.54 18.06 0.85
N LEU A 123 4.68 18.14 -0.17
CA LEU A 123 3.26 17.85 -0.03
C LEU A 123 3.04 16.35 -0.16
N GLN A 124 2.83 15.68 0.97
CA GLN A 124 2.62 14.23 1.00
C GLN A 124 1.43 13.86 1.90
N ALA A 125 0.64 12.89 1.44
CA ALA A 125 -0.41 12.28 2.25
C ALA A 125 0.25 11.31 3.26
N GLN A 126 0.79 11.86 4.34
CA GLN A 126 1.75 11.19 5.21
C GLN A 126 1.22 10.07 6.13
N ALA A 127 0.00 9.54 5.94
CA ALA A 127 -0.48 8.58 6.92
C ALA A 127 0.27 7.24 6.87
N MET A 128 0.51 6.65 5.69
CA MET A 128 0.96 5.24 5.62
C MET A 128 1.77 4.87 4.35
N CYS A 129 2.29 5.85 3.60
CA CYS A 129 3.01 5.55 2.36
C CYS A 129 4.47 5.16 2.65
N TYR A 130 4.87 3.94 2.28
CA TYR A 130 6.28 3.60 2.15
C TYR A 130 6.84 4.28 0.89
N ILE A 131 7.77 5.21 1.07
CA ILE A 131 8.52 5.81 -0.04
C ILE A 131 9.92 5.21 0.03
N ASN A 132 10.31 4.53 -1.06
CA ASN A 132 11.70 4.13 -1.24
C ASN A 132 12.53 5.40 -1.42
N SER A 133 13.51 5.61 -0.54
CA SER A 133 14.51 6.70 -0.66
C SER A 133 15.70 6.22 -1.47
#